data_AF-A0A1W9VAI7-F1
#
_entry.id   AF-A0A1W9VAI7-F1
#
_cell.length_a   1.000
_cell.length_b   1.000
_cell.length_c   1.000
_cell.angle_alpha   90.00
_cell.angle_beta   90.00
_cell.angle_gamma   90.00
#
_symmetry.space_group_name_H-M   'P 1'
#
loop_
_entity.id
_entity.type
_entity.pdbx_description
1 polymer ?
#
loop_
_entity_poly.entity_id
_entity_poly.type
_entity_poly.pdbx_seq_one_letter_code
_entity_poly.pdbx_strand_id
1 'polypeptide(L)'
;MSNAHLQFASHQELVEALNNLGGDPLEQWGGNIVIYRGNPAAKLMIIGEGPGANEDRLRKPFVGRSGKLLDQILSAVNFNPEEDVYISNVVRRRPPKNRDPLPKEIAFYAPYLFEEIRLLDPKIILLIGRHAMMTILKEKRGITKVRGQWFQKDGRWIMP
;
A
#
# COMPACT_ATOMS: atom_id res chain seq x y z
N MET A 1 24.03 6.40 -1.36
CA MET A 1 24.05 5.46 -2.50
C MET A 1 22.88 5.84 -3.38
N SER A 2 23.16 6.11 -4.66
CA SER A 2 22.19 6.62 -5.63
C SER A 2 20.95 5.72 -5.70
N ASN A 3 19.76 6.32 -5.63
CA ASN A 3 18.53 5.66 -6.08
C ASN A 3 18.73 5.37 -7.57
N ALA A 4 19.27 4.20 -7.91
CA ALA A 4 19.05 3.62 -9.21
C ALA A 4 17.54 3.61 -9.40
N HIS A 5 17.06 4.23 -10.48
CA HIS A 5 15.64 4.27 -10.80
C HIS A 5 15.16 2.83 -10.94
N LEU A 6 14.54 2.29 -9.89
CA LEU A 6 13.83 1.03 -9.96
C LEU A 6 12.73 1.25 -11.00
N GLN A 7 12.89 0.62 -12.16
CA GLN A 7 11.93 0.70 -13.24
C GLN A 7 11.63 -0.72 -13.69
N PHE A 8 10.38 -1.13 -13.50
CA PHE A 8 9.90 -2.46 -13.90
C PHE A 8 9.08 -2.35 -15.20
N ALA A 9 9.16 -3.34 -16.07
CA ALA A 9 8.40 -3.36 -17.33
C ALA A 9 6.94 -3.75 -17.12
N SER A 10 6.63 -4.50 -16.06
CA SER A 10 5.29 -4.97 -15.76
C SER A 10 5.00 -5.08 -14.25
N HIS A 11 3.71 -5.13 -13.91
CA HIS A 11 3.26 -5.41 -12.54
C HIS A 11 3.75 -6.78 -12.04
N GLN A 12 3.76 -7.79 -12.91
CA GLN A 12 4.27 -9.12 -12.59
C GLN A 12 5.75 -9.08 -12.20
N GLU A 13 6.58 -8.38 -12.99
CA GLU A 13 8.01 -8.25 -12.70
C GLU A 13 8.27 -7.53 -11.37
N LEU A 14 7.51 -6.49 -11.05
CA LEU A 14 7.56 -5.83 -9.75
C LEU A 14 7.22 -6.80 -8.62
N VAL A 15 6.18 -7.63 -8.78
CA VAL A 15 5.77 -8.63 -7.78
C VAL A 15 6.85 -9.70 -7.59
N GLU A 16 7.46 -10.18 -8.67
CA GLU A 16 8.59 -11.13 -8.63
C GLU A 16 9.80 -10.55 -7.91
N ALA A 17 10.15 -9.28 -8.19
CA ALA A 17 11.22 -8.59 -7.51
C ALA A 17 10.93 -8.41 -6.01
N LEU A 18 9.69 -8.08 -5.64
CA LEU A 18 9.29 -7.97 -4.24
C LEU A 18 9.32 -9.32 -3.52
N ASN A 19 8.92 -10.42 -4.16
CA ASN A 19 9.02 -11.75 -3.56
C ASN A 19 10.46 -12.17 -3.25
N ASN A 20 11.43 -11.67 -4.02
CA ASN A 20 12.86 -11.95 -3.85
C ASN A 20 13.63 -10.76 -3.26
N LEU A 21 12.93 -9.88 -2.53
CA LEU A 21 13.49 -8.64 -2.01
C LEU A 21 14.56 -8.90 -0.95
N GLY A 22 15.79 -8.48 -1.25
CA GLY A 22 16.91 -8.47 -0.30
C GLY A 22 17.14 -7.09 0.31
N GLY A 23 17.78 -7.04 1.48
CA GLY A 23 18.15 -5.78 2.15
C GLY A 23 16.98 -5.05 2.81
N ASP A 24 15.86 -5.74 2.99
CA ASP A 24 14.66 -5.21 3.62
C ASP A 24 14.90 -4.96 5.13
N PRO A 25 14.74 -3.71 5.62
CA PRO A 25 15.03 -3.37 7.01
C PRO A 25 14.11 -4.07 8.03
N LEU A 26 12.99 -4.63 7.59
CA LEU A 26 12.06 -5.40 8.42
C LEU A 26 12.32 -6.91 8.40
N GLU A 27 13.12 -7.41 7.45
CA GLU A 27 13.38 -8.85 7.29
C GLU A 27 13.99 -9.50 8.54
N GLN A 28 14.86 -8.77 9.27
CA GLN A 28 15.47 -9.24 10.52
C GLN A 28 14.45 -9.62 11.62
N TRP A 29 13.22 -9.10 11.53
CA TRP A 29 12.13 -9.40 12.47
C TRP A 29 11.29 -10.60 12.02
N GLY A 30 11.64 -11.23 10.89
CA GLY A 30 10.92 -12.32 10.28
C GLY A 30 9.64 -11.89 9.57
N GLY A 31 8.71 -12.83 9.46
CA GLY A 31 7.44 -12.62 8.76
C GLY A 31 7.56 -12.73 7.24
N ASN A 32 6.40 -12.71 6.59
CA ASN A 32 6.27 -12.81 5.15
C ASN A 32 6.14 -11.43 4.52
N ILE A 33 6.55 -11.34 3.25
CA ILE A 33 6.16 -10.19 2.45
C ILE A 33 4.68 -10.28 2.08
N VAL A 34 4.01 -9.15 2.16
CA VAL A 34 2.60 -8.95 1.85
C VAL A 34 2.52 -7.87 0.80
N ILE A 35 2.33 -8.29 -0.45
CA ILE A 35 2.43 -7.39 -1.59
C ILE A 35 1.07 -6.73 -1.83
N TYR A 36 0.09 -7.49 -2.31
CA TYR A 36 -1.22 -6.93 -2.64
C TYR A 36 -2.34 -7.98 -2.58
N ARG A 37 -3.60 -7.52 -2.68
CA ARG A 37 -4.74 -8.34 -3.12
C ARG A 37 -5.66 -7.52 -4.03
N GLY A 38 -6.63 -8.20 -4.64
CA GLY A 38 -7.53 -7.59 -5.61
C GLY A 38 -6.97 -7.60 -7.03
N ASN A 39 -7.51 -6.72 -7.87
CA ASN A 39 -7.34 -6.76 -9.31
C ASN A 39 -6.27 -5.77 -9.80
N PRO A 40 -5.15 -6.22 -10.41
CA PRO A 40 -4.14 -5.33 -11.01
C PRO A 40 -4.66 -4.42 -12.15
N ALA A 41 -5.82 -4.70 -12.72
CA ALA A 41 -6.46 -3.84 -13.72
C ALA A 41 -7.43 -2.81 -13.12
N ALA A 42 -7.68 -2.85 -11.81
CA ALA A 42 -8.61 -1.96 -11.12
C ALA A 42 -8.22 -0.48 -11.26
N LYS A 43 -9.22 0.39 -11.34
CA LYS A 43 -9.01 1.85 -11.42
C LYS A 43 -9.00 2.54 -10.06
N LEU A 44 -9.38 1.82 -9.01
CA LEU A 44 -9.31 2.25 -7.61
C LEU A 44 -8.19 1.49 -6.89
N MET A 45 -7.19 2.22 -6.42
CA MET A 45 -6.12 1.69 -5.56
C MET A 45 -6.35 2.12 -4.11
N ILE A 46 -6.18 1.21 -3.16
CA ILE A 46 -6.28 1.46 -1.73
C ILE A 46 -4.92 1.18 -1.09
N ILE A 47 -4.40 2.16 -0.34
CA ILE A 47 -3.08 2.07 0.29
C ILE A 47 -3.21 2.26 1.79
N GLY A 48 -2.82 1.24 2.55
CA GLY A 48 -2.70 1.28 4.01
C GLY A 48 -1.27 1.52 4.49
N GLU A 49 -1.07 1.36 5.80
CA GLU A 49 0.24 1.54 6.45
C GLU A 49 1.16 0.33 6.25
N GLY A 50 0.73 -0.85 6.69
CA GLY A 50 1.55 -2.05 6.75
C GLY A 50 0.75 -3.30 7.18
N PRO A 51 1.34 -4.49 7.06
CA PRO A 51 0.70 -5.74 7.45
C PRO A 51 0.59 -5.89 8.96
N GLY A 52 -0.53 -6.43 9.43
CA GLY A 52 -0.69 -6.96 10.78
C GLY A 52 -0.38 -8.46 10.86
N ALA A 53 -0.71 -9.09 11.99
CA ALA A 53 -0.44 -10.51 12.22
C ALA A 53 -1.17 -11.45 11.25
N ASN A 54 -2.42 -11.12 10.87
CA ASN A 54 -3.18 -11.95 9.96
C ASN A 54 -2.70 -11.80 8.52
N GLU A 55 -2.38 -10.57 8.13
CA GLU A 55 -1.83 -10.24 6.82
C GLU A 55 -0.49 -10.94 6.61
N ASP A 56 0.38 -10.89 7.61
CA ASP A 56 1.66 -11.60 7.65
C ASP A 56 1.48 -13.11 7.46
N ARG A 57 0.55 -13.72 8.20
CA ARG A 57 0.27 -15.15 8.11
C ARG A 57 -0.33 -15.57 6.76
N LEU A 58 -1.22 -14.76 6.19
CA LEU A 58 -1.98 -15.10 4.99
C LEU A 58 -1.36 -14.54 3.69
N ARG A 59 -0.30 -13.73 3.81
CA ARG A 59 0.37 -13.05 2.69
C ARG A 59 -0.55 -12.17 1.84
N LYS A 60 -1.60 -11.61 2.46
CA LYS A 60 -2.59 -10.74 1.82
C LYS A 60 -2.87 -9.52 2.70
N PRO A 61 -2.90 -8.30 2.15
CA PRO A 61 -3.17 -7.11 2.95
C PRO A 61 -4.65 -7.01 3.33
N PHE A 62 -4.95 -6.35 4.45
CA PHE A 62 -6.32 -6.13 4.93
C PHE A 62 -7.17 -7.41 4.99
N VAL A 63 -6.72 -8.43 5.74
CA VAL A 63 -7.48 -9.69 5.97
C VAL A 63 -7.80 -9.92 7.45
N GLY A 64 -7.27 -9.09 8.34
CA GLY A 64 -7.61 -9.02 9.75
C GLY A 64 -8.93 -8.27 10.01
N ARG A 65 -9.12 -7.80 11.25
CA ARG A 65 -10.37 -7.13 11.66
C ARG A 65 -10.64 -5.85 10.87
N SER A 66 -9.63 -5.00 10.69
CA SER A 66 -9.73 -3.78 9.87
C SER A 66 -10.01 -4.11 8.41
N GLY A 67 -9.43 -5.20 7.90
CA GLY A 67 -9.70 -5.70 6.56
C GLY A 67 -11.14 -6.11 6.33
N LYS A 68 -11.72 -6.86 7.26
CA LYS A 68 -13.15 -7.23 7.21
C LYS A 68 -14.07 -6.02 7.23
N LEU A 69 -13.74 -4.99 8.02
CA LEU A 69 -14.47 -3.74 8.01
C LEU A 69 -14.34 -3.01 6.67
N LEU A 70 -13.15 -2.99 6.07
CA LEU A 70 -12.95 -2.43 4.73
C LEU A 70 -13.81 -3.17 3.69
N ASP A 71 -13.81 -4.51 3.72
CA ASP A 71 -14.63 -5.32 2.82
C ASP A 71 -16.13 -5.01 2.98
N GLN A 72 -16.61 -4.82 4.21
CA GLN A 72 -18.00 -4.41 4.49
C GLN A 72 -18.32 -3.01 3.94
N ILE A 73 -17.38 -2.05 4.08
CA ILE A 73 -17.54 -0.69 3.55
C ILE A 73 -17.62 -0.72 2.01
N LEU A 74 -16.73 -1.47 1.36
CA LEU A 74 -16.73 -1.64 -0.09
C LEU A 74 -18.03 -2.30 -0.56
N SER A 75 -18.45 -3.38 0.10
CA SER A 75 -19.69 -4.09 -0.23
C SER A 75 -20.92 -3.18 -0.09
N ALA A 76 -20.96 -2.31 0.92
CA ALA A 76 -22.07 -1.38 1.14
C ALA A 76 -22.23 -0.34 0.01
N VAL A 77 -21.18 -0.12 -0.78
CA VAL A 77 -21.21 0.73 -1.99
C VAL A 77 -21.13 -0.08 -3.28
N ASN A 78 -21.43 -1.39 -3.22
CA ASN A 78 -21.44 -2.33 -4.33
C ASN A 78 -20.07 -2.52 -5.02
N PHE A 79 -18.97 -2.40 -4.27
CA PHE A 79 -17.64 -2.75 -4.73
C PHE A 79 -17.23 -4.14 -4.22
N ASN A 80 -16.72 -4.97 -5.10
CA ASN A 80 -16.11 -6.26 -4.81
C ASN A 80 -14.60 -6.07 -4.50
N PRO A 81 -14.12 -6.45 -3.30
CA PRO A 81 -12.72 -6.32 -2.92
C PRO A 81 -11.71 -7.05 -3.80
N GLU A 82 -12.14 -8.10 -4.52
CA GLU A 82 -11.27 -8.89 -5.37
C GLU A 82 -11.28 -8.44 -6.85
N GLU A 83 -12.33 -7.73 -7.28
CA GLU A 83 -12.52 -7.35 -8.70
C GLU A 83 -12.37 -5.85 -8.96
N ASP A 84 -12.90 -5.01 -8.07
CA ASP A 84 -13.04 -3.56 -8.33
C ASP A 84 -11.88 -2.71 -7.80
N VAL A 85 -11.05 -3.30 -6.93
CA VAL A 85 -10.00 -2.57 -6.22
C VAL A 85 -8.67 -3.31 -6.24
N TYR A 86 -7.60 -2.53 -6.10
CA TYR A 86 -6.26 -3.02 -5.81
C TYR A 86 -5.86 -2.55 -4.42
N ILE A 87 -5.53 -3.48 -3.50
CA ILE A 87 -5.25 -3.15 -2.10
C ILE A 87 -3.80 -3.47 -1.76
N SER A 88 -3.10 -2.51 -1.16
CA SER A 88 -1.68 -2.56 -0.87
C SER A 88 -1.33 -1.73 0.38
N ASN A 89 -0.06 -1.69 0.76
CA ASN A 89 0.45 -0.96 1.93
C ASN A 89 1.75 -0.18 1.62
N VAL A 90 2.05 0.82 2.45
CA VAL A 90 3.33 1.55 2.40
C VAL A 90 4.50 0.62 2.68
N VAL A 91 4.48 -0.14 3.78
CA VAL A 91 5.49 -1.19 4.06
C VAL A 91 4.92 -2.57 3.75
N ARG A 92 5.77 -3.52 3.33
CA ARG A 92 5.33 -4.85 2.87
C ARG A 92 5.60 -6.00 3.84
N ARG A 93 6.29 -5.74 4.94
CA ARG A 93 6.43 -6.68 6.07
C ARG A 93 5.86 -6.09 7.34
N ARG A 94 5.42 -6.95 8.23
CA ARG A 94 4.87 -6.58 9.53
C ARG A 94 5.97 -6.02 10.44
N PRO A 95 5.88 -4.77 10.92
CA PRO A 95 6.80 -4.26 11.93
C PRO A 95 6.69 -5.03 13.25
N PRO A 96 7.79 -5.16 14.02
CA PRO A 96 7.79 -5.92 15.26
C PRO A 96 6.74 -5.39 16.23
N LYS A 97 5.95 -6.30 16.82
CA LYS A 97 4.83 -5.95 17.72
C LYS A 97 3.76 -5.03 17.11
N ASN A 98 3.64 -4.94 15.77
CA ASN A 98 2.73 -4.03 15.07
C ASN A 98 2.96 -2.54 15.42
N ARG A 99 4.20 -2.13 15.71
CA ARG A 99 4.50 -0.70 15.83
C ARG A 99 4.34 0.00 14.48
N ASP A 100 4.23 1.32 14.52
CA ASP A 100 4.31 2.14 13.32
C ASP A 100 5.64 1.91 12.55
N PRO A 101 5.63 1.97 11.22
CA PRO A 101 6.84 1.86 10.41
C PRO A 101 7.75 3.07 10.62
N LEU A 102 9.05 2.82 10.72
CA LEU A 102 10.07 3.86 10.84
C LEU A 102 10.25 4.59 9.51
N PRO A 103 10.71 5.86 9.51
CA PRO A 103 10.98 6.61 8.28
C PRO A 103 11.91 5.87 7.31
N LYS A 104 12.91 5.15 7.81
CA LYS A 104 13.82 4.34 6.97
C LYS A 104 13.13 3.14 6.31
N GLU A 105 12.12 2.56 6.96
CA GLU A 105 11.35 1.42 6.44
C GLU A 105 10.40 1.92 5.35
N ILE A 106 9.72 3.04 5.59
CA ILE A 106 8.92 3.73 4.57
C ILE A 106 9.78 4.11 3.37
N ALA A 107 10.94 4.73 3.60
CA ALA A 107 11.85 5.16 2.54
C ALA A 107 12.37 4.00 1.69
N PHE A 108 12.53 2.81 2.29
CA PHE A 108 12.93 1.61 1.58
C PHE A 108 11.84 1.11 0.62
N TYR A 109 10.58 1.05 1.05
CA TYR A 109 9.48 0.55 0.20
C TYR A 109 8.87 1.60 -0.73
N ALA A 110 9.02 2.89 -0.44
CA ALA A 110 8.40 3.96 -1.21
C ALA A 110 8.70 3.89 -2.72
N PRO A 111 9.94 3.63 -3.19
CA PRO A 111 10.22 3.45 -4.61
C PRO A 111 9.36 2.35 -5.26
N TYR A 112 9.21 1.19 -4.60
CA TYR A 112 8.37 0.09 -5.10
C TYR A 112 6.89 0.47 -5.12
N LEU A 113 6.40 1.20 -4.11
CA LEU A 113 5.02 1.69 -4.10
C LEU A 113 4.76 2.68 -5.24
N PHE A 114 5.72 3.56 -5.55
CA PHE A 114 5.57 4.49 -6.67
C PHE A 114 5.63 3.78 -8.03
N GLU A 115 6.46 2.76 -8.18
CA GLU A 115 6.45 1.88 -9.35
C GLU A 115 5.13 1.11 -9.48
N GLU A 116 4.58 0.61 -8.37
CA GLU A 116 3.27 -0.05 -8.33
C GLU A 116 2.17 0.91 -8.85
N ILE A 117 2.14 2.15 -8.35
CA ILE A 117 1.21 3.20 -8.81
C ILE A 117 1.42 3.51 -10.31
N ARG A 118 2.67 3.61 -10.76
CA ARG A 118 3.00 3.90 -12.17
C ARG A 118 2.50 2.80 -13.09
N LEU A 119 2.72 1.53 -12.73
CA LEU A 119 2.37 0.37 -13.53
C LEU A 119 0.86 0.11 -13.57
N LEU A 120 0.16 0.31 -12.46
CA LEU A 120 -1.29 0.08 -12.37
C LEU A 120 -2.10 1.21 -13.02
N ASP A 121 -1.54 2.41 -13.12
CA ASP A 121 -2.22 3.64 -13.58
C ASP A 121 -3.64 3.80 -13.00
N PRO A 122 -3.81 3.81 -11.66
CA PRO A 122 -5.14 3.96 -11.07
C PRO A 122 -5.66 5.38 -11.33
N LYS A 123 -6.98 5.51 -11.49
CA LYS A 123 -7.63 6.83 -11.61
C LYS A 123 -7.89 7.46 -10.25
N ILE A 124 -8.12 6.63 -9.24
CA ILE A 124 -8.36 7.06 -7.86
C ILE A 124 -7.45 6.27 -6.91
N ILE A 125 -6.85 6.97 -5.96
CA ILE A 125 -6.09 6.39 -4.85
C ILE A 125 -6.74 6.78 -3.52
N LEU A 126 -7.21 5.81 -2.76
CA LEU A 126 -7.72 5.97 -1.41
C LEU A 126 -6.62 5.67 -0.39
N LEU A 127 -6.31 6.61 0.48
CA LEU A 127 -5.24 6.49 1.48
C LEU A 127 -5.84 6.23 2.86
N ILE A 128 -5.59 5.05 3.41
CA ILE A 128 -6.10 4.68 4.73
C ILE A 128 -5.01 4.94 5.77
N GLY A 129 -5.19 6.03 6.52
CA GLY A 129 -4.35 6.37 7.66
C GLY A 129 -3.18 7.30 7.36
N ARG A 130 -2.51 7.76 8.43
CA ARG A 130 -1.53 8.85 8.37
C ARG A 130 -0.29 8.51 7.54
N HIS A 131 0.18 7.27 7.58
CA HIS A 131 1.41 6.87 6.90
C HIS A 131 1.23 6.80 5.38
N ALA A 132 0.11 6.26 4.90
CA ALA A 132 -0.25 6.29 3.48
C ALA A 132 -0.37 7.73 2.98
N MET A 133 -1.11 8.56 3.70
CA MET A 133 -1.27 10.00 3.43
C MET A 133 0.07 10.74 3.34
N MET A 134 0.93 10.60 4.36
CA MET A 134 2.23 11.28 4.40
C MET A 134 3.17 10.80 3.28
N THR A 135 3.13 9.50 2.95
CA THR A 135 4.00 8.93 1.91
C THR A 135 3.63 9.44 0.52
N ILE A 136 2.33 9.43 0.18
CA ILE A 136 1.86 9.77 -1.16
C ILE A 136 1.72 11.28 -1.37
N LEU A 137 1.12 12.00 -0.42
CA LEU A 137 0.80 13.42 -0.54
C LEU A 137 1.83 14.34 0.12
N LYS A 138 2.74 13.83 0.96
CA LYS A 138 3.64 14.64 1.81
C LYS A 138 2.88 15.64 2.70
N GLU A 139 1.62 15.32 3.01
CA GLU A 139 0.72 16.15 3.80
C GLU A 139 1.06 16.10 5.29
N LYS A 140 1.11 17.27 5.94
CA LYS A 140 1.53 17.43 7.35
C LYS A 140 0.40 17.85 8.30
N ARG A 141 -0.75 18.28 7.78
CA ARG A 141 -1.90 18.76 8.58
C ARG A 141 -2.55 17.68 9.46
N GLY A 142 -2.26 16.41 9.20
CA GLY A 142 -2.79 15.25 9.93
C GLY A 142 -4.09 14.72 9.34
N ILE A 143 -4.30 13.40 9.41
CA ILE A 143 -5.40 12.70 8.72
C ILE A 143 -6.78 13.22 9.12
N THR A 144 -6.97 13.59 10.39
CA THR A 144 -8.26 14.11 10.90
C THR A 144 -8.68 15.42 10.24
N LYS A 145 -7.72 16.23 9.75
CA LYS A 145 -8.01 17.52 9.11
C LYS A 145 -8.28 17.41 7.61
N VAL A 146 -7.77 16.37 6.97
CA VAL A 146 -7.77 16.27 5.50
C VAL A 146 -8.55 15.08 4.95
N ARG A 147 -8.99 14.15 5.81
CA ARG A 147 -9.84 13.03 5.38
C ARG A 147 -11.08 13.53 4.63
N GLY A 148 -11.39 12.89 3.50
CA GLY A 148 -12.50 13.27 2.61
C GLY A 148 -12.24 14.48 1.71
N GLN A 149 -11.05 15.10 1.76
CA GLN A 149 -10.67 16.14 0.81
C GLN A 149 -10.01 15.50 -0.42
N TRP A 150 -10.37 15.98 -1.60
CA TRP A 150 -9.78 15.54 -2.85
C TRP A 150 -8.47 16.28 -3.15
N PHE A 151 -7.46 15.52 -3.54
CA PHE A 151 -6.18 16.00 -4.04
C PHE A 151 -5.99 15.51 -5.47
N GLN A 152 -5.23 16.26 -6.26
CA GLN A 152 -4.79 15.82 -7.59
C GLN A 152 -3.27 15.76 -7.64
N LYS A 153 -2.75 14.68 -8.21
CA LYS A 153 -1.31 14.50 -8.45
C LYS A 153 -1.10 13.56 -9.63
N ASP A 154 -0.23 13.94 -10.56
CA ASP A 154 0.18 13.12 -11.71
C ASP A 154 -1.02 12.55 -12.49
N GLY A 155 -2.07 13.34 -12.68
CA GLY A 155 -3.29 12.96 -13.40
C GLY A 155 -4.27 12.04 -12.63
N ARG A 156 -4.06 11.87 -11.32
CA ARG A 156 -4.86 10.97 -10.46
C ARG A 156 -5.57 11.75 -9.36
N TRP A 157 -6.76 11.29 -8.99
CA TRP A 157 -7.46 11.75 -7.80
C TRP A 157 -7.01 10.95 -6.59
N ILE A 158 -6.75 11.64 -5.48
CA ILE A 158 -6.23 11.04 -4.26
C ILE A 158 -7.07 11.53 -3.08
N MET A 159 -7.59 10.63 -2.26
CA MET A 159 -8.41 10.94 -1.10
C MET A 159 -7.87 10.25 0.16
N PRO A 160 -7.51 11.01 1.21
CA PRO A 160 -7.26 10.49 2.56
C PRO A 160 -8.54 10.23 3.35
#